data_AF-A0AAV7TZ16-F1
#
_entry.id   AF-A0AAV7TZ16-F1
#
_cell.length_a   1.000
_cell.length_b   1.000
_cell.length_c   1.000
_cell.angle_alpha   90.00
_cell.angle_beta   90.00
_cell.angle_gamma   90.00
#
_symmetry.space_group_name_H-M   'P 1'
#
loop_
_entity.id
_entity.type
_entity.pdbx_description
1 polymer ?
#
loop_
_entity_poly.entity_id
_entity_poly.type
_entity_poly.pdbx_seq_one_letter_code
_entity_poly.pdbx_strand_id
1 'polypeptide(L)'
;MKADLLEIRRQWYGCHLVRTAFVPQRVWRGVQKSGAIERARKKINKEMKSFCAANGITFLEHVDLRFKAREFFRGGGVHLSFMGMELYLLQVKEVLKAMFREK
;
A
#
# COMPACT_ATOMS: atom_id res chain seq x y z
N MET A 1 7.83 11.72 -2.21
CA MET A 1 7.39 10.34 -2.56
C MET A 1 7.67 9.95 -4.01
N LYS A 2 7.18 10.67 -5.03
CA LYS A 2 7.48 10.33 -6.43
C LYS A 2 8.96 10.46 -6.77
N ALA A 3 9.57 11.59 -6.41
CA ALA A 3 11.00 11.83 -6.56
C ALA A 3 11.82 10.74 -5.84
N ASP A 4 11.46 10.41 -4.60
CA ASP A 4 12.11 9.35 -3.83
C ASP A 4 12.05 7.99 -4.54
N LEU A 5 10.93 7.63 -5.17
CA LEU A 5 10.83 6.38 -5.93
C LEU A 5 11.71 6.37 -7.17
N LEU A 6 11.82 7.50 -7.88
CA LEU A 6 12.72 7.63 -9.02
C LEU A 6 14.17 7.53 -8.58
N GLU A 7 14.51 8.16 -7.46
CA GLU A 7 15.86 8.11 -6.91
C GLU A 7 16.23 6.69 -6.45
N ILE A 8 15.33 5.99 -5.74
CA ILE A 8 15.53 4.58 -5.38
C ILE A 8 15.71 3.73 -6.64
N ARG A 9 14.87 3.90 -7.66
CA ARG A 9 15.00 3.16 -8.93
C ARG A 9 16.33 3.45 -9.63
N ARG A 10 16.79 4.70 -9.59
CA ARG A 10 18.07 5.13 -10.17
C ARG A 10 19.25 4.51 -9.45
N GLN A 11 19.23 4.49 -8.11
CA GLN A 11 20.30 3.92 -7.29
C GLN A 11 20.37 2.39 -7.41
N TRP A 12 19.23 1.72 -7.53
CA TRP A 12 19.12 0.27 -7.58
C TRP A 12 18.74 -0.22 -8.98
N TYR A 13 19.54 0.20 -9.96
CA TYR A 13 19.33 -0.17 -11.37
C TYR A 13 19.40 -1.70 -11.55
N GLY A 14 18.42 -2.29 -12.22
CA GLY A 14 18.29 -3.74 -12.41
C GLY A 14 17.48 -4.46 -11.34
N CYS A 15 17.07 -3.79 -10.26
CA CYS A 15 16.13 -4.35 -9.28
C CYS A 15 14.67 -4.11 -9.68
N HIS A 16 13.80 -5.08 -9.39
CA HIS A 16 12.35 -4.90 -9.48
C HIS A 16 11.86 -4.14 -8.26
N LEU A 17 11.44 -2.88 -8.46
CA LEU A 17 10.88 -2.07 -7.39
C LEU A 17 9.38 -2.34 -7.26
N VAL A 18 8.95 -2.73 -6.05
CA VAL A 18 7.54 -2.89 -5.68
C VAL A 18 7.17 -1.81 -4.67
N ARG A 19 6.14 -1.03 -4.96
CA ARG A 19 5.56 -0.06 -4.04
C ARG A 19 4.20 -0.54 -3.57
N THR A 20 4.04 -0.68 -2.26
CA THR A 20 2.73 -0.98 -1.66
C THR A 20 1.85 0.27 -1.59
N ALA A 21 0.55 0.08 -1.82
CA ALA A 21 -0.47 1.08 -1.60
C ALA A 21 -0.52 1.44 -0.11
N PHE A 22 -0.83 2.69 0.21
CA PHE A 22 -1.10 3.06 1.60
C PHE A 22 -2.29 2.24 2.11
N VAL A 23 -2.11 1.51 3.21
CA VAL A 23 -3.19 0.79 3.87
C VAL A 23 -4.16 1.78 4.54
N PRO A 24 -5.46 1.46 4.61
CA PRO A 24 -6.41 2.29 5.37
C PRO A 24 -6.00 2.38 6.84
N GLN A 25 -6.40 3.48 7.48
CA GLN A 25 -6.40 3.62 8.94
C GLN A 25 -7.77 4.16 9.35
N ARG A 26 -8.39 3.55 10.35
CA ARG A 26 -9.74 3.92 10.83
C ARG A 26 -9.75 5.20 11.64
N VAL A 27 -8.63 5.51 12.29
CA VAL A 27 -8.48 6.68 13.15
C VAL A 27 -7.18 7.39 12.77
N TRP A 28 -7.24 8.72 12.75
CA TRP A 28 -6.08 9.59 12.58
C TRP A 28 -6.04 10.56 13.75
N ARG A 29 -4.89 10.68 14.42
CA ARG A 29 -4.75 11.62 15.54
C ARG A 29 -5.04 13.04 15.02
N GLY A 30 -5.89 13.78 15.74
CA GLY A 30 -6.25 15.15 15.39
C GLY A 30 -7.28 15.30 14.27
N VAL A 31 -7.87 14.22 13.75
CA VAL A 31 -8.87 14.30 12.66
C VAL A 31 -10.24 13.81 13.11
N GLN A 32 -11.23 14.70 13.00
CA GLN A 32 -12.63 14.41 13.35
C GLN A 32 -13.36 13.54 12.30
N LYS A 33 -12.97 13.64 11.03
CA LYS A 33 -13.63 12.95 9.90
C LYS A 33 -12.69 11.97 9.21
N SER A 34 -12.47 10.79 9.80
CA SER A 34 -11.59 9.75 9.25
C SER A 34 -11.98 9.31 7.82
N GLY A 35 -13.26 9.39 7.46
CA GLY A 35 -13.72 9.13 6.10
C GLY A 35 -13.18 10.11 5.03
N ALA A 36 -12.86 11.35 5.41
CA ALA A 36 -12.24 12.31 4.48
C ALA A 36 -10.77 11.92 4.19
N ILE A 37 -10.05 11.46 5.22
CA ILE A 37 -8.68 10.97 5.06
C ILE A 37 -8.65 9.69 4.24
N GLU A 38 -9.61 8.79 4.44
CA GLU A 38 -9.74 7.59 3.62
C GLU A 38 -9.95 7.92 2.13
N ARG A 39 -10.75 8.95 1.81
CA ARG A 39 -10.89 9.43 0.43
C ARG A 39 -9.59 10.02 -0.12
N ALA A 40 -8.87 10.81 0.68
CA ALA A 40 -7.58 11.36 0.30
C ALA A 40 -6.54 10.25 0.04
N ARG A 41 -6.47 9.24 0.92
CA ARG A 41 -5.64 8.04 0.74
C ARG A 41 -5.95 7.33 -0.58
N LYS A 42 -7.22 7.10 -0.89
CA LYS A 42 -7.63 6.48 -2.17
C LYS A 42 -7.18 7.32 -3.38
N LYS A 43 -7.30 8.65 -3.31
CA LYS A 43 -6.84 9.55 -4.38
C LYS A 43 -5.32 9.44 -4.57
N ILE A 44 -4.56 9.47 -3.47
CA ILE A 44 -3.10 9.31 -3.50
C ILE A 44 -2.72 7.94 -4.09
N ASN A 45 -3.35 6.85 -3.65
CA ASN A 45 -3.07 5.53 -4.20
C ASN A 45 -3.39 5.43 -5.69
N LYS A 46 -4.49 6.03 -6.17
CA LYS A 46 -4.82 6.08 -7.60
C LYS A 46 -3.73 6.80 -8.39
N GLU A 47 -3.29 7.96 -7.91
CA GLU A 47 -2.23 8.74 -8.55
C GLU A 47 -0.90 7.98 -8.55
N MET A 48 -0.55 7.33 -7.44
CA MET A 48 0.67 6.54 -7.32
C MET A 48 0.64 5.30 -8.19
N LYS A 49 -0.52 4.63 -8.35
CA LYS A 49 -0.68 3.51 -9.26
C LYS A 49 -0.35 3.92 -10.70
N SER A 50 -0.94 5.03 -11.18
CA SER A 50 -0.65 5.58 -12.50
C SER A 50 0.82 5.97 -12.66
N PHE A 51 1.39 6.62 -11.65
CA PHE A 51 2.81 6.99 -11.66
C PHE A 51 3.74 5.77 -11.72
N CYS A 52 3.49 4.75 -10.89
CA CYS A 52 4.31 3.54 -10.84
C CYS A 52 4.25 2.79 -12.17
N ALA A 53 3.05 2.64 -12.76
CA ALA A 53 2.87 2.02 -14.07
C ALA A 53 3.68 2.74 -15.16
N ALA A 54 3.65 4.08 -15.19
CA ALA A 54 4.40 4.88 -16.16
C ALA A 54 5.93 4.79 -16.01
N ASN A 55 6.43 4.35 -14.85
CA ASN A 55 7.86 4.32 -14.54
C ASN A 55 8.40 2.89 -14.34
N GLY A 56 7.66 1.86 -14.77
CA GLY A 56 8.07 0.45 -14.65
C GLY A 56 8.25 -0.01 -13.20
N ILE A 57 7.45 0.53 -12.28
CA ILE A 57 7.41 0.17 -10.86
C ILE A 57 6.12 -0.62 -10.63
N THR A 58 6.22 -1.78 -9.97
CA THR A 58 5.06 -2.58 -9.61
C THR A 58 4.32 -1.93 -8.45
N PHE A 59 3.02 -1.68 -8.59
CA PHE A 59 2.19 -1.14 -7.52
C PHE A 59 1.29 -2.23 -6.93
N LEU A 60 1.47 -2.55 -5.65
CA LEU A 60 0.68 -3.56 -4.95
C LEU A 60 -0.52 -2.90 -4.26
N GLU A 61 -1.72 -3.20 -4.75
CA GLU A 61 -2.97 -2.79 -4.10
C GLU A 61 -3.42 -3.80 -3.04
N HIS A 62 -3.85 -3.30 -1.90
CA HIS A 62 -4.42 -4.11 -0.82
C HIS A 62 -5.95 -4.01 -0.84
N VAL A 63 -6.60 -4.59 -1.86
CA VAL A 63 -8.05 -4.46 -2.08
C VAL A 63 -8.89 -5.05 -0.94
N ASP A 64 -8.39 -6.11 -0.33
CA ASP A 64 -9.09 -6.83 0.74
C ASP A 64 -9.00 -6.14 2.11
N LEU A 65 -7.98 -5.28 2.32
CA LEU A 65 -7.86 -4.46 3.52
C LEU A 65 -8.83 -3.29 3.45
N ARG A 66 -10.06 -3.53 3.91
CA ARG A 66 -11.17 -2.56 3.84
C ARG A 66 -11.22 -1.68 5.09
N PHE A 67 -11.30 -0.36 4.90
CA PHE A 67 -11.44 0.64 5.98
C PHE A 67 -12.57 0.34 6.98
N LYS A 68 -13.70 -0.22 6.52
CA LYS A 68 -14.86 -0.50 7.38
C LYS A 68 -14.77 -1.83 8.14
N ALA A 69 -13.86 -2.72 7.75
CA ALA A 69 -13.67 -4.03 8.38
C ALA A 69 -12.85 -3.88 9.66
N ARG A 70 -13.51 -3.74 10.80
CA ARG A 70 -12.88 -3.45 12.11
C ARG A 70 -11.93 -4.55 12.53
N GLU A 71 -12.22 -5.78 12.14
CA GLU A 71 -11.48 -7.00 12.42
C GLU A 71 -10.04 -6.99 11.86
N PHE A 72 -9.76 -6.16 10.84
CA PHE A 72 -8.41 -5.97 10.31
C PHE A 72 -7.56 -4.97 11.09
N PHE A 73 -8.10 -4.34 12.14
CA PHE A 73 -7.39 -3.31 12.90
C PHE A 73 -7.34 -3.64 14.39
N ARG A 74 -6.28 -3.17 15.05
CA ARG A 74 -6.22 -3.17 16.53
C ARG A 74 -7.26 -2.19 17.09
N GLY A 75 -7.50 -2.24 18.40
CA GLY A 75 -8.49 -1.39 19.07
C GLY A 75 -8.38 0.11 18.75
N GLY A 76 -7.16 0.61 18.57
CA GLY A 76 -6.91 2.01 18.20
C GLY A 76 -7.19 2.38 16.74
N GLY A 77 -7.48 1.42 15.86
CA GLY A 77 -7.83 1.66 14.46
C GLY A 77 -6.70 2.16 13.54
N VAL A 78 -5.51 2.44 14.09
CA VAL A 78 -4.32 2.92 13.35
C VAL A 78 -3.55 1.75 12.74
N HIS A 79 -3.32 0.70 13.53
CA HIS A 79 -2.49 -0.43 13.14
C HIS A 79 -3.34 -1.64 12.77
N LEU A 80 -2.80 -2.47 11.87
CA LEU A 80 -3.41 -3.74 11.52
C LEU A 80 -3.43 -4.69 12.73
N SER A 81 -4.53 -5.44 12.86
CA SER A 81 -4.63 -6.59 13.76
C SER A 81 -3.73 -7.72 13.25
N PHE A 82 -3.63 -8.82 14.00
CA PHE A 82 -2.96 -10.03 13.52
C PHE A 82 -3.54 -10.49 12.18
N MET A 83 -4.86 -10.60 12.07
CA MET A 83 -5.54 -10.99 10.84
C MET A 83 -5.32 -9.98 9.69
N GLY A 84 -5.34 -8.68 9.97
CA GLY A 84 -5.02 -7.67 8.96
C GLY A 84 -3.57 -7.78 8.46
N MET A 85 -2.64 -8.11 9.35
CA MET A 85 -1.23 -8.30 9.00
C MET A 85 -1.01 -9.56 8.16
N GLU A 86 -1.66 -10.67 8.51
CA GLU A 86 -1.62 -11.91 7.72
C GLU A 86 -2.09 -11.66 6.28
N LEU A 87 -3.20 -10.94 6.11
CA LEU A 87 -3.72 -10.58 4.79
C LEU A 87 -2.75 -9.67 4.01
N TYR A 88 -2.13 -8.69 4.69
CA TYR A 88 -1.11 -7.84 4.10
C TYR A 88 0.09 -8.66 3.61
N LEU A 89 0.63 -9.54 4.46
CA LEU A 89 1.79 -10.37 4.16
C LEU A 89 1.50 -11.38 3.05
N LEU A 90 0.30 -11.95 3.02
CA LEU A 90 -0.12 -12.84 1.93
C LEU A 90 -0.06 -12.13 0.58
N GLN A 91 -0.59 -10.91 0.49
CA GLN A 91 -0.56 -10.13 -0.76
C GLN A 91 0.87 -9.75 -1.17
N VAL A 92 1.73 -9.39 -0.20
CA VAL A 92 3.16 -9.14 -0.46
C VAL A 92 3.84 -10.40 -0.98
N LYS A 93 3.61 -11.55 -0.34
CA LYS A 93 4.17 -12.85 -0.74
C LYS A 93 3.77 -13.20 -2.17
N GLU A 94 2.50 -13.03 -2.54
CA GLU A 94 2.04 -13.35 -3.89
C GLU A 94 2.65 -12.44 -4.96
N VAL A 95 2.79 -11.14 -4.69
CA VAL A 95 3.50 -10.23 -5.62
C VAL A 95 4.97 -10.63 -5.76
N LEU A 96 5.67 -10.89 -4.66
CA LEU A 96 7.07 -11.31 -4.72
C LEU A 96 7.23 -12.62 -5.50
N LYS A 97 6.36 -13.61 -5.26
CA LYS A 97 6.35 -14.86 -6.03
C LYS A 97 6.11 -14.63 -7.53
N ALA A 98 5.23 -13.71 -7.91
CA ALA A 98 4.99 -13.40 -9.32
C ALA A 98 6.27 -12.85 -9.97
N MET A 99 6.95 -11.92 -9.30
CA MET A 99 8.19 -11.31 -9.79
C MET A 99 9.35 -12.33 -9.90
N PHE A 100 9.45 -13.29 -8.99
CA PHE A 100 10.52 -14.31 -9.04
C PHE A 100 10.23 -15.48 -10.00
N ARG A 101 8.97 -15.67 -10.41
CA ARG A 101 8.58 -16.71 -11.38
C ARG A 101 8.75 -16.30 -12.84
N GLU A 102 9.00 -15.02 -13.11
CA GLU A 102 9.30 -14.51 -14.46
C GLU A 102 10.77 -14.71 -14.88
N LYS A 103 11.47 -15.68 -14.28
CA LYS A 103 12.81 -16.15 -14.71
C LYS A 103 12.73 -17.58 -15.22
#